data_AF-A0A9P1BYG0-F1
#
_entry.id   AF-A0A9P1BYG0-F1
#
_cell.length_a   1.000
_cell.length_b   1.000
_cell.length_c   1.000
_cell.angle_alpha   90.00
_cell.angle_beta   90.00
_cell.angle_gamma   90.00
#
_symmetry.space_group_name_H-M   'P 1'
#
loop_
_entity.id
_entity.type
_entity.pdbx_description
1 polymer ?
#
loop_
_entity_poly.entity_id
_entity_poly.type
_entity_poly.pdbx_seq_one_letter_code
_entity_poly.pdbx_strand_id
1 'polypeptide(L)'
;MSAAATCYGYDDVASTAPYVVGLQDTKSGWCRMRSAINPLGNQSVTLPADTQLLNLTHWLVYSSSSLAEQSTPATVLIEDHNATVGTISFVGTDLNMDVVNGSLVWQEPADLHCLETFVVYIAADAFGTGRSLLGESPVGSNQLE
;
A
#
# COMPACT_ATOMS: atom_id res chain seq x y z
N MET A 1 23.18 28.23 21.26
CA MET A 1 22.17 28.12 20.19
C MET A 1 22.13 26.65 19.78
N SER A 2 21.23 25.85 20.35
CA SER A 2 21.09 24.44 19.95
C SER A 2 20.21 24.39 18.70
N ALA A 3 20.73 23.84 17.61
CA ALA A 3 19.92 23.54 16.44
C ALA A 3 18.79 22.58 16.85
N ALA A 4 17.55 22.98 16.63
CA ALA A 4 16.42 22.06 16.68
C ALA A 4 16.66 21.01 15.60
N ALA A 5 16.84 19.75 15.99
CA ALA A 5 16.85 18.64 15.06
C ALA A 5 15.43 18.51 14.50
N THR A 6 15.17 19.14 13.36
CA THR A 6 13.92 18.97 12.60
C THR A 6 13.89 17.54 12.08
N CYS A 7 12.92 16.76 12.56
CA CYS A 7 12.67 15.42 12.05
C CYS A 7 12.31 15.52 10.55
N TYR A 8 13.03 14.79 9.70
CA TYR A 8 12.79 14.81 8.25
C TYR A 8 11.40 14.20 7.95
N GLY A 9 10.55 14.91 7.20
CA GLY A 9 9.19 14.45 6.81
C GLY A 9 8.04 14.82 7.76
N TYR A 10 8.18 15.90 8.53
CA TYR A 10 7.29 16.25 9.64
C TYR A 10 6.60 17.62 9.43
N ASP A 11 5.28 17.64 9.52
CA ASP A 11 4.48 18.87 9.65
C ASP A 11 3.92 18.92 11.08
N ASP A 12 4.28 19.99 11.83
CA ASP A 12 3.88 20.25 13.22
C ASP A 12 2.39 20.59 13.41
N VAL A 13 1.53 20.14 12.50
CA VAL A 13 0.10 20.43 12.60
C VAL A 13 -0.48 19.46 13.63
N ALA A 14 -0.79 19.99 14.81
CA ALA A 14 -1.63 19.39 15.82
C ALA A 14 -3.00 19.04 15.22
N SER A 15 -3.04 17.91 14.50
CA SER A 15 -4.24 17.36 13.90
C SER A 15 -5.01 16.63 14.99
N THR A 16 -6.24 17.07 15.24
CA THR A 16 -7.21 16.39 16.10
C THR A 16 -7.75 15.09 15.48
N ALA A 17 -7.16 14.60 14.38
CA ALA A 17 -7.47 13.29 13.83
C ALA A 17 -6.86 12.18 14.70
N PRO A 18 -7.49 11.00 14.79
CA PRO A 18 -6.95 9.84 15.52
C PRO A 18 -5.61 9.32 14.97
N TYR A 19 -5.13 9.87 13.86
CA TYR A 19 -3.85 9.59 13.23
C TYR A 19 -2.86 10.71 13.56
N VAL A 20 -2.18 10.60 14.70
CA VAL A 20 -1.09 11.51 15.07
C VAL A 20 0.18 10.99 14.40
N VAL A 21 0.52 11.56 13.24
CA VAL A 21 1.78 11.28 12.55
C VAL A 21 2.90 12.02 13.23
N GLY A 22 3.81 11.28 13.86
CA GLY A 22 5.03 11.82 14.44
C GLY A 22 4.78 12.53 15.76
N LEU A 23 5.41 12.06 16.83
CA LEU A 23 5.63 12.88 18.01
C LEU A 23 7.13 12.99 18.21
N GLN A 24 7.63 14.22 18.25
CA GLN A 24 8.95 14.45 18.82
C GLN A 24 8.85 14.15 20.33
N ASP A 25 9.57 13.13 20.80
CA ASP A 25 9.80 13.00 22.23
C ASP A 25 10.79 14.08 22.64
N THR A 26 10.23 15.20 23.12
CA THR A 26 10.97 16.38 23.57
C THR A 26 11.94 16.08 24.72
N LYS A 27 11.86 14.91 25.37
CA LYS A 27 12.77 14.51 26.45
C LYS A 27 13.98 13.71 26.01
N SER A 28 13.91 12.97 24.90
CA SER A 28 14.98 12.05 24.50
C SER A 28 15.81 12.53 23.31
N GLY A 29 15.36 13.56 22.59
CA GLY A 29 16.11 14.11 21.45
C GLY A 29 16.13 13.21 20.21
N TRP A 30 15.34 12.12 20.22
CA TRP A 30 15.14 11.22 19.10
C TRP A 30 13.75 11.45 18.49
N CYS A 31 13.71 11.49 17.15
CA CYS A 31 12.47 11.56 16.40
C CYS A 31 11.76 10.20 16.43
N ARG A 32 10.49 10.17 16.87
CA ARG A 32 9.65 8.97 16.78
C ARG A 32 8.47 9.23 15.85
N MET A 33 8.35 8.40 14.82
CA MET A 33 7.16 8.39 13.97
C MET A 33 6.17 7.40 14.57
N ARG A 34 5.21 7.90 15.36
CA ARG A 34 4.10 7.10 15.86
C ARG A 34 3.00 7.10 14.80
N SER A 35 2.44 5.93 14.50
CA SER A 35 1.35 5.81 13.55
C SER A 35 -0.03 5.81 14.21
N ALA A 36 -0.17 5.26 15.42
CA ALA A 36 -1.43 5.24 16.17
C ALA A 36 -1.24 4.91 17.65
N ILE A 37 -2.27 5.17 18.45
CA ILE A 37 -2.47 4.58 19.79
C ILE A 37 -3.84 3.89 19.75
N ASN A 38 -3.85 2.59 19.97
CA ASN A 38 -5.10 1.84 20.02
C ASN A 38 -5.66 1.80 21.46
N PRO A 39 -6.96 2.05 21.65
CA PRO A 39 -7.61 1.80 22.93
C PRO A 39 -7.63 0.30 23.24
N LEU A 40 -7.83 -0.04 24.52
CA LEU A 40 -7.97 -1.44 24.94
C LEU A 40 -9.08 -2.14 24.14
N GLY A 41 -8.78 -3.34 23.66
CA GLY A 41 -9.71 -4.16 22.86
C GLY A 41 -9.53 -4.03 21.34
N ASN A 42 -8.86 -2.98 20.84
CA ASN A 42 -8.53 -2.87 19.42
C ASN A 42 -7.16 -3.50 19.11
N GLN A 43 -7.18 -4.50 18.24
CA GLN A 43 -5.98 -5.28 17.87
C GLN A 43 -5.42 -4.92 16.49
N SER A 44 -6.06 -4.00 15.76
CA SER A 44 -5.65 -3.60 14.41
C SER A 44 -5.57 -2.08 14.28
N VAL A 45 -4.74 -1.64 13.34
CA VAL A 45 -4.69 -0.26 12.86
C VAL A 45 -4.62 -0.30 11.33
N THR A 46 -5.36 0.57 10.67
CA THR A 46 -5.29 0.74 9.22
C THR A 46 -4.52 2.02 8.92
N LEU A 47 -3.52 1.93 8.04
CA LEU A 47 -2.82 3.10 7.52
C LEU A 47 -3.64 3.72 6.40
N PRO A 48 -3.62 5.06 6.25
CA PRO A 48 -4.13 5.69 5.04
C PRO A 48 -3.45 5.13 3.79
N ALA A 49 -4.21 5.08 2.69
CA ALA A 49 -3.63 4.84 1.37
C ALA A 49 -2.52 5.87 1.08
N ASP A 50 -1.53 5.49 0.29
CA ASP A 50 -0.42 6.34 -0.13
C ASP A 50 0.45 6.87 1.02
N THR A 51 0.46 6.18 2.17
CA THR A 51 1.42 6.47 3.26
C THR A 51 2.84 6.23 2.76
N GLN A 52 3.67 7.28 2.73
CA GLN A 52 5.05 7.19 2.26
C GLN A 52 5.90 6.30 3.18
N LEU A 53 6.57 5.29 2.60
CA LEU A 53 7.41 4.34 3.35
C LEU A 53 8.69 4.98 3.94
N LEU A 54 9.17 6.07 3.35
CA LEU A 54 10.45 6.71 3.69
C LEU A 54 11.59 5.67 3.75
N ASN A 55 12.50 5.77 4.73
CA ASN A 55 13.58 4.82 4.97
C ASN A 55 13.26 3.83 6.11
N LEU A 56 11.96 3.61 6.41
CA LEU A 56 11.52 2.71 7.46
C LEU A 56 11.41 1.28 6.92
N THR A 57 11.80 0.30 7.74
CA THR A 57 11.87 -1.12 7.32
C THR A 57 11.06 -2.06 8.19
N HIS A 58 10.67 -1.65 9.39
CA HIS A 58 10.01 -2.52 10.36
C HIS A 58 8.80 -1.81 10.97
N TRP A 59 7.75 -2.58 11.24
CA TRP A 59 6.70 -2.21 12.18
C TRP A 59 7.15 -2.55 13.59
N LEU A 60 6.84 -1.66 14.53
CA LEU A 60 7.12 -1.82 15.95
C LEU A 60 5.81 -1.62 16.73
N VAL A 61 5.43 -2.60 17.52
CA VAL A 61 4.25 -2.53 18.41
C VAL A 61 4.71 -2.63 19.85
N TYR A 62 4.38 -1.61 20.62
CA TYR A 62 4.70 -1.50 22.04
C TYR A 62 3.43 -1.62 22.89
N SER A 63 3.51 -2.38 23.97
CA SER A 63 2.51 -2.28 25.04
C SER A 63 2.78 -1.03 25.88
N SER A 64 1.75 -0.27 26.23
CA SER A 64 1.90 0.95 27.03
C SER A 64 0.86 1.04 28.13
N SER A 65 1.25 1.66 29.25
CA SER A 65 0.43 1.91 30.44
C SER A 65 0.64 3.34 30.95
N SER A 66 -0.14 3.75 31.96
CA SER A 66 0.03 5.05 32.60
C SER A 66 1.38 5.23 33.30
N LEU A 67 2.09 4.15 33.62
CA LEU A 67 3.40 4.20 34.29
C LEU A 67 4.55 4.17 33.30
N ALA A 68 4.44 3.33 32.25
CA ALA A 68 5.51 3.10 31.30
C ALA A 68 5.03 2.46 29.99
N GLU A 69 5.80 2.73 28.93
CA GLU A 69 5.83 1.95 27.69
C GLU A 69 6.83 0.79 27.84
N GLN A 70 6.53 -0.34 27.20
CA GLN A 70 7.44 -1.47 27.12
C GLN A 70 8.78 -1.07 26.50
N SER A 71 9.89 -1.62 26.99
CA SER A 71 11.22 -1.31 26.45
C SER A 71 11.56 -2.07 25.16
N THR A 72 10.95 -3.24 24.96
CA THR A 72 11.19 -4.11 23.81
C THR A 72 9.89 -4.30 23.02
N PRO A 73 9.81 -3.87 21.75
CA PRO A 73 8.62 -4.04 20.94
C PRO A 73 8.48 -5.46 20.39
N ALA A 74 7.25 -5.81 20.00
CA ALA A 74 7.05 -6.81 18.96
C ALA A 74 7.33 -6.16 17.60
N THR A 75 7.93 -6.90 16.66
CA THR A 75 8.34 -6.35 15.37
C THR A 75 8.01 -7.28 14.20
N VAL A 76 7.74 -6.70 13.04
CA VAL A 76 7.58 -7.39 11.76
C VAL A 76 8.19 -6.53 10.66
N LEU A 77 8.80 -7.16 9.65
CA LEU A 77 9.37 -6.49 8.49
C LEU A 77 8.24 -5.86 7.64
N ILE A 78 8.50 -4.70 7.03
CA ILE A 78 7.62 -4.16 6.02
C ILE A 78 7.91 -4.87 4.70
N GLU A 79 6.93 -5.59 4.19
CA GLU A 79 6.96 -6.22 2.87
C GLU A 79 6.07 -5.41 1.94
N ASP A 80 6.67 -4.90 0.86
CA ASP A 80 5.96 -4.24 -0.24
C ASP A 80 6.05 -5.15 -1.47
N HIS A 81 4.90 -5.67 -1.89
CA HIS A 81 4.79 -6.63 -2.98
C HIS A 81 4.29 -5.92 -4.23
N ASN A 82 5.08 -5.93 -5.30
CA ASN A 82 4.67 -5.38 -6.58
C ASN A 82 4.12 -6.47 -7.50
N ALA A 83 2.79 -6.57 -7.55
CA ALA A 83 2.06 -7.51 -8.41
C ALA A 83 1.63 -6.88 -9.76
N THR A 84 2.40 -5.92 -10.29
CA THR A 84 2.08 -5.30 -11.59
C THR A 84 2.31 -6.30 -12.73
N VAL A 85 1.32 -6.47 -13.61
CA VAL A 85 1.43 -7.29 -14.81
C VAL A 85 2.48 -6.72 -15.77
N GLY A 86 3.20 -7.59 -16.45
CA GLY A 86 4.16 -7.20 -17.47
C GLY A 86 3.50 -6.90 -18.81
N THR A 87 4.22 -7.18 -19.90
CA THR A 87 3.76 -6.93 -21.28
C THR A 87 2.34 -7.47 -21.51
N ILE A 88 1.45 -6.63 -22.03
CA ILE A 88 0.08 -6.97 -22.40
C ILE A 88 -0.01 -7.03 -23.93
N SER A 89 -0.67 -8.04 -24.46
CA SER A 89 -0.92 -8.21 -25.88
C SER A 89 -2.34 -8.71 -26.12
N PHE A 90 -2.92 -8.34 -27.27
CA PHE A 90 -4.22 -8.82 -27.70
C PHE A 90 -4.05 -9.65 -28.97
N VAL A 91 -4.59 -10.87 -28.96
CA VAL A 91 -4.55 -11.79 -30.11
C VAL A 91 -5.95 -11.93 -30.67
N GLY A 92 -6.22 -11.20 -31.76
CA GLY A 92 -7.51 -11.26 -32.46
C GLY A 92 -7.73 -12.59 -33.18
N THR A 93 -8.95 -13.11 -33.13
CA THR A 93 -9.30 -14.44 -33.68
C THR A 93 -10.12 -14.37 -34.97
N ASP A 94 -10.54 -13.20 -35.42
CA ASP A 94 -11.29 -13.02 -36.67
C ASP A 94 -10.76 -11.86 -37.55
N LEU A 95 -11.32 -11.75 -38.76
CA LEU A 95 -10.95 -10.75 -39.76
C LEU A 95 -11.89 -9.53 -39.78
N ASN A 96 -12.80 -9.41 -38.80
CA ASN A 96 -13.73 -8.30 -38.74
C ASN A 96 -13.13 -7.17 -37.89
N MET A 97 -12.90 -6.01 -38.51
CA MET A 97 -12.32 -4.86 -37.81
C MET A 97 -13.30 -4.16 -36.86
N ASP A 98 -14.61 -4.44 -36.97
CA ASP A 98 -15.65 -3.78 -36.19
C ASP A 98 -16.07 -4.59 -34.95
N VAL A 99 -15.50 -5.77 -34.74
CA VAL A 99 -15.81 -6.65 -33.59
C VAL A 99 -14.51 -7.06 -32.92
N VAL A 100 -14.40 -6.80 -31.62
CA VAL A 100 -13.26 -7.27 -30.83
C VAL A 100 -13.55 -8.70 -30.39
N ASN A 101 -12.87 -9.64 -31.01
CA ASN A 101 -12.90 -11.06 -30.63
C ASN A 101 -11.46 -11.58 -30.59
N GLY A 102 -11.09 -12.17 -29.46
CA GLY A 102 -9.73 -12.61 -29.22
C GLY A 102 -9.39 -12.65 -27.75
N SER A 103 -8.16 -13.05 -27.47
CA SER A 103 -7.67 -13.22 -26.10
C SER A 103 -6.78 -12.06 -25.71
N LEU A 104 -7.01 -11.52 -24.52
CA LEU A 104 -6.06 -10.62 -23.87
C LEU A 104 -5.07 -11.48 -23.09
N VAL A 105 -3.78 -11.36 -23.39
CA VAL A 105 -2.70 -12.12 -22.77
C VAL A 105 -1.72 -11.15 -22.12
N TRP A 106 -1.31 -11.45 -20.90
CA TRP A 106 -0.32 -10.66 -20.16
C TRP A 106 0.82 -11.53 -19.65
N GLN A 107 1.94 -10.88 -19.31
CA GLN A 107 2.99 -11.52 -18.54
C GLN A 107 2.65 -11.44 -17.05
N GLU A 108 2.67 -12.58 -16.36
CA GLU A 108 2.43 -12.62 -14.92
C GLU A 108 3.47 -11.79 -14.14
N PRO A 109 3.06 -11.12 -13.06
CA PRO A 109 3.99 -10.47 -12.15
C PRO A 109 5.01 -11.46 -11.58
N ALA A 110 6.20 -10.95 -11.24
CA ALA A 110 7.22 -11.78 -10.57
C ALA A 110 6.81 -12.19 -9.15
N ASP A 111 5.91 -11.43 -8.54
CA ASP A 111 5.42 -11.65 -7.18
C ASP A 111 3.90 -11.79 -7.15
N LEU A 112 3.45 -12.95 -6.66
CA LEU A 112 2.04 -13.33 -6.57
C LEU A 112 1.55 -13.45 -5.12
N HIS A 113 2.40 -13.22 -4.11
CA HIS A 113 2.09 -13.53 -2.70
C HIS A 113 0.84 -12.82 -2.15
N CYS A 114 0.53 -11.63 -2.67
CA CYS A 114 -0.63 -10.84 -2.26
C CYS A 114 -1.64 -10.60 -3.39
N LEU A 115 -1.47 -11.25 -4.54
CA LEU A 115 -2.41 -11.12 -5.64
C LEU A 115 -3.58 -12.10 -5.42
N GLU A 116 -4.81 -11.61 -5.54
CA GLU A 116 -6.02 -12.45 -5.40
C GLU A 116 -6.67 -12.77 -6.76
N THR A 117 -6.75 -11.78 -7.65
CA THR A 117 -7.38 -11.90 -8.97
C THR A 117 -6.88 -10.80 -9.91
N PHE A 118 -6.89 -11.06 -11.22
CA PHE A 118 -6.71 -10.04 -12.24
C PHE A 118 -8.07 -9.52 -12.68
N VAL A 119 -8.29 -8.21 -12.60
CA VAL A 119 -9.54 -7.59 -13.06
C VAL A 119 -9.27 -6.85 -14.38
N VAL A 120 -9.99 -7.23 -15.43
CA VAL A 120 -9.76 -6.71 -16.78
C VAL A 120 -10.87 -5.75 -17.17
N TYR A 121 -10.47 -4.57 -17.64
CA TYR A 121 -11.37 -3.53 -18.10
C TYR A 121 -11.07 -3.16 -19.55
N ILE A 122 -12.10 -2.73 -20.28
CA ILE A 122 -11.97 -1.97 -21.52
C ILE A 122 -12.25 -0.49 -21.22
N ALA A 123 -11.50 0.43 -21.83
CA ALA A 123 -11.65 1.87 -21.58
C ALA A 123 -11.46 2.68 -22.87
N ALA A 124 -11.89 3.94 -22.84
CA ALA A 124 -11.76 4.85 -23.98
C ALA A 124 -10.33 5.38 -24.19
N ASP A 125 -9.51 5.35 -23.14
CA ASP A 125 -8.12 5.81 -23.17
C ASP A 125 -7.24 5.06 -22.16
N ALA A 126 -5.93 5.34 -22.20
CA ALA A 126 -4.93 4.74 -21.31
C ALA A 126 -5.06 5.18 -19.84
N PHE A 127 -5.87 6.20 -19.54
CA PHE A 127 -6.16 6.64 -18.18
C PHE A 127 -7.38 5.91 -17.57
N GLY A 128 -8.06 5.09 -18.36
CA GLY A 128 -9.23 4.34 -17.91
C GLY A 128 -10.54 5.14 -17.96
N THR A 129 -10.61 6.20 -18.77
CA THR A 129 -11.85 6.98 -18.93
C THR A 129 -12.99 6.09 -19.41
N GLY A 130 -14.11 6.12 -18.69
CA GLY A 130 -15.32 5.36 -19.06
C GLY A 130 -15.13 3.84 -19.03
N ARG A 131 -14.20 3.32 -18.20
CA ARG A 131 -13.90 1.89 -18.18
C ARG A 131 -15.12 1.02 -17.89
N SER A 132 -15.24 -0.09 -18.62
CA SER A 132 -16.24 -1.14 -18.41
C SER A 132 -15.53 -2.44 -18.03
N LEU A 133 -16.07 -3.15 -17.03
CA LEU A 133 -15.55 -4.45 -16.60
C LEU A 133 -15.79 -5.48 -17.72
N LEU A 134 -14.74 -6.20 -18.11
CA LEU A 134 -14.84 -7.34 -19.03
C LEU A 134 -14.91 -8.66 -18.25
N GLY A 135 -14.09 -8.81 -17.22
CA GLY A 135 -14.07 -10.04 -16.41
C GLY A 135 -12.92 -10.09 -15.44
N GLU A 136 -12.82 -11.23 -14.76
CA GLU A 136 -11.78 -11.55 -13.78
C GLU A 136 -11.07 -12.85 -14.18
N SER A 137 -9.77 -12.93 -13.90
CA SER A 137 -8.94 -14.11 -14.16
C SER A 137 -8.16 -14.48 -12.90
N PRO A 138 -8.16 -15.76 -12.47
CA PRO A 138 -7.51 -16.16 -11.22
C PRO A 138 -5.99 -16.06 -11.31
N VAL A 139 -5.33 -16.03 -10.14
CA VAL A 139 -3.87 -16.13 -10.05
C VAL A 139 -3.37 -17.43 -10.71
N GLY A 140 -2.27 -17.35 -11.45
CA GLY A 140 -1.73 -18.46 -12.25
C GLY A 140 -2.38 -18.59 -13.63
N SER A 141 -3.30 -17.68 -13.97
CA SER A 141 -3.78 -17.46 -15.33
C SER A 141 -3.19 -16.16 -15.88
N ASN A 142 -2.77 -16.21 -17.14
CA ASN A 142 -2.15 -15.09 -17.83
C ASN A 142 -2.98 -14.61 -19.04
N GLN A 143 -4.26 -14.99 -19.08
CA GLN A 143 -5.17 -14.63 -20.16
C GLN A 143 -6.62 -14.44 -19.73
N LEU A 144 -7.38 -13.71 -20.55
CA LEU A 144 -8.83 -13.62 -20.54
C LEU A 144 -9.36 -13.85 -21.97
N GLU A 145 -10.33 -14.74 -22.12
CA GLU A 145 -11.00 -15.12 -23.39
C GLU A 145 -12.40 -14.51 -23.48
#